data_AF-A0A514CHW5-F1
#
_entry.id   AF-A0A514CHW5-F1
#
_cell.length_a   1.000
_cell.length_b   1.000
_cell.length_c   1.000
_cell.angle_alpha   90.00
_cell.angle_beta   90.00
_cell.angle_gamma   90.00
#
_symmetry.space_group_name_H-M   'P 1'
#
loop_
_entity.id
_entity.type
_entity.pdbx_description
1 polymer ?
#
loop_
_entity_poly.entity_id
_entity_poly.type
_entity_poly.pdbx_seq_one_letter_code
_entity_poly.pdbx_strand_id
1 'polypeptide(L)'
;MKNRVNELFLRMLAVFTAATVISCNEVPETPVIENQNGAGFVTHQENLNVVYFVPTDNPEVSGYEDRLSDLLVYFQEYMEDEMDRNGFGQKTFGLPLDSANSRVKLVTIYGTEDQSTYGYGSASTIISEINAYKSTHPGDFTSQHTLVILPQRTDSGSQPFYGYGKYCFAVDNPNISVAEIPSTSSNLIAGMLHELGHGLNLAHNKAKDNEQQTLGTSLMGAGNYTWGRSATFIPLADAAILNRNQIFQSTPVADIYGAATTTMSPAISYDEVNDAIALSGTFTSDKTVSDVLVWVDPNVNGEGSGANKDYNSVSWVANRNGSAFDVDIPMAEIQDHGDWPYELKIKLLMENGTIKTHGYSFSYVNGEFTLPDGVGVFQHSSYNGWGVTLAEGSYTAAQLTALGGVDNDISSIKIPLGYEVTLYDGDNFTGDSYEAGPGNISFLSGFNDKVSSIIVGKQ
;
A
#
# COMPACT_ATOMS: atom_id res chain seq x y z
N MET A 1 63.43 26.82 -47.94
CA MET A 1 64.77 26.17 -47.95
C MET A 1 64.93 25.37 -46.65
N LYS A 2 65.19 24.05 -46.78
CA LYS A 2 66.05 23.15 -45.96
C LYS A 2 66.14 23.41 -44.44
N ASN A 3 66.06 22.49 -43.49
CA ASN A 3 66.17 21.01 -43.36
C ASN A 3 65.72 20.71 -41.88
N ARG A 4 64.98 19.64 -41.54
CA ARG A 4 65.43 18.28 -41.11
C ARG A 4 66.58 18.33 -40.05
N VAL A 5 66.63 17.62 -38.91
CA VAL A 5 66.09 16.29 -38.50
C VAL A 5 66.55 15.96 -37.04
N ASN A 6 65.76 15.15 -36.30
CA ASN A 6 66.01 14.20 -35.16
C ASN A 6 66.85 14.65 -33.91
N GLU A 7 66.66 14.16 -32.67
CA GLU A 7 66.49 12.78 -32.16
C GLU A 7 65.76 12.70 -30.79
N LEU A 8 65.40 11.46 -30.46
CA LEU A 8 64.58 10.91 -29.37
C LEU A 8 65.45 10.51 -28.15
N PHE A 9 65.04 10.76 -26.90
CA PHE A 9 64.94 9.79 -25.76
C PHE A 9 64.80 10.46 -24.36
N LEU A 10 63.62 10.29 -23.75
CA LEU A 10 63.32 9.71 -22.43
C LEU A 10 63.92 10.29 -21.12
N ARG A 11 63.08 10.87 -20.24
CA ARG A 11 62.55 10.28 -18.97
C ARG A 11 61.93 11.35 -18.04
N MET A 12 60.68 11.08 -17.61
CA MET A 12 60.03 11.33 -16.28
C MET A 12 60.27 12.67 -15.55
N LEU A 13 59.29 13.38 -14.97
CA LEU A 13 58.03 12.97 -14.36
C LEU A 13 57.14 14.23 -14.17
N ALA A 14 55.83 14.02 -14.17
CA ALA A 14 54.76 15.02 -14.21
C ALA A 14 54.53 15.80 -12.91
N VAL A 15 54.15 17.07 -13.05
CA VAL A 15 53.14 17.74 -12.20
C VAL A 15 52.33 18.65 -13.12
N PHE A 16 51.11 18.24 -13.48
CA PHE A 16 50.13 19.09 -14.15
C PHE A 16 48.96 19.34 -13.19
N THR A 17 48.83 20.58 -12.75
CA THR A 17 47.61 21.11 -12.13
C THR A 17 46.62 21.41 -13.26
N ALA A 18 45.60 20.57 -13.42
CA ALA A 18 44.46 20.84 -14.29
C ALA A 18 43.34 21.47 -13.44
N ALA A 19 42.97 22.70 -13.77
CA ALA A 19 41.74 23.33 -13.29
C ALA A 19 40.55 22.61 -13.93
N THR A 20 39.70 21.99 -13.10
CA THR A 20 38.46 21.36 -13.51
C THR A 20 37.42 22.44 -13.82
N VAL A 21 37.00 22.49 -15.08
CA VAL A 21 35.78 23.15 -15.51
C VAL A 21 34.62 22.32 -14.96
N ILE A 22 33.77 22.94 -14.14
CA ILE A 22 32.53 22.32 -13.66
C ILE A 22 31.59 22.20 -14.86
N SER A 23 31.50 21.00 -15.42
CA SER A 23 30.41 20.63 -16.32
C SER A 23 29.15 20.52 -15.48
N CYS A 24 28.08 21.21 -15.87
CA CYS A 24 26.75 20.90 -15.37
C CYS A 24 26.50 19.40 -15.60
N ASN A 25 26.12 18.67 -14.56
CA ASN A 25 25.58 17.33 -14.72
C ASN A 25 24.26 17.47 -15.48
N GLU A 26 24.19 16.90 -16.67
CA GLU A 26 22.92 16.58 -17.31
C GLU A 26 22.16 15.64 -16.37
N VAL A 27 20.94 16.02 -16.00
CA VAL A 27 19.98 15.11 -15.37
C VAL A 27 19.80 13.96 -16.36
N PRO A 28 19.94 12.68 -15.95
CA PRO A 28 19.66 11.58 -16.85
C PRO A 28 18.20 11.71 -17.30
N GLU A 29 17.98 11.88 -18.60
CA GLU A 29 16.63 11.81 -19.17
C GLU A 29 16.01 10.47 -18.74
N THR A 30 14.85 10.54 -18.10
CA THR A 30 14.02 9.38 -17.80
C THR A 30 13.72 8.68 -19.13
N PRO A 31 13.94 7.36 -19.26
CA PRO A 31 13.66 6.68 -20.52
C PRO A 31 12.17 6.80 -20.82
N VAL A 32 11.83 7.44 -21.93
CA VAL A 32 10.49 7.35 -22.52
C VAL A 32 10.24 5.88 -22.79
N ILE A 33 9.24 5.28 -22.13
CA ILE A 33 8.81 3.92 -22.44
C ILE A 33 8.11 4.01 -23.80
N GLU A 34 8.88 3.86 -24.88
CA GLU A 34 8.28 3.80 -26.21
C GLU A 34 7.29 2.64 -26.28
N ASN A 35 6.12 2.94 -26.84
CA ASN A 35 4.98 2.06 -26.98
C ASN A 35 5.29 0.96 -28.01
N GLN A 36 5.91 -0.13 -27.57
CA GLN A 36 6.57 -1.12 -28.44
C GLN A 36 5.63 -2.12 -29.13
N ASN A 37 4.33 -2.09 -28.84
CA ASN A 37 3.40 -3.11 -29.32
C ASN A 37 2.55 -2.67 -30.54
N GLY A 38 2.69 -1.43 -31.00
CA GLY A 38 1.94 -0.86 -32.13
C GLY A 38 0.45 -0.62 -31.88
N ALA A 39 -0.07 -0.97 -30.69
CA ALA A 39 -1.46 -0.82 -30.27
C ALA A 39 -1.72 0.44 -29.43
N GLY A 40 -0.67 1.20 -29.10
CA GLY A 40 -0.82 2.50 -28.44
C GLY A 40 -0.97 2.43 -26.92
N PHE A 41 -0.64 1.31 -26.27
CA PHE A 41 -0.61 1.18 -24.81
C PHE A 41 0.56 0.30 -24.31
N VAL A 42 0.97 0.49 -23.05
CA VAL A 42 2.11 -0.22 -22.46
C VAL A 42 1.76 -1.68 -22.14
N THR A 43 2.62 -2.60 -22.59
CA THR A 43 2.60 -4.04 -22.24
C THR A 43 3.94 -4.42 -21.63
N HIS A 44 3.91 -5.11 -20.49
CA HIS A 44 5.09 -5.69 -19.83
C HIS A 44 5.11 -7.22 -20.00
N GLN A 45 6.12 -7.89 -19.43
CA GLN A 45 6.11 -9.36 -19.34
C GLN A 45 5.07 -9.87 -18.34
N GLU A 46 4.84 -9.12 -17.25
CA GLU A 46 3.82 -9.39 -16.25
C GLU A 46 2.81 -8.24 -16.28
N ASN A 47 1.56 -8.53 -16.65
CA ASN A 47 0.50 -7.54 -16.87
C ASN A 47 -0.64 -7.72 -15.89
N LEU A 48 -1.50 -6.71 -15.76
CA LEU A 48 -2.82 -6.87 -15.15
C LEU A 48 -3.57 -7.98 -15.88
N ASN A 49 -3.97 -9.03 -15.17
CA ASN A 49 -4.88 -10.01 -15.76
C ASN A 49 -6.28 -9.36 -15.79
N VAL A 50 -6.90 -9.27 -16.96
CA VAL A 50 -8.25 -8.70 -17.11
C VAL A 50 -9.22 -9.83 -17.40
N VAL A 51 -10.09 -10.13 -16.46
CA VAL A 51 -11.09 -11.20 -16.56
C VAL A 51 -12.47 -10.60 -16.73
N TYR A 52 -13.19 -11.01 -17.77
CA TYR A 52 -14.62 -10.74 -17.91
C TYR A 52 -15.39 -12.00 -17.48
N PHE A 53 -15.99 -11.96 -16.29
CA PHE A 53 -16.62 -13.12 -15.67
C PHE A 53 -18.14 -13.09 -15.89
N VAL A 54 -18.68 -14.13 -16.54
CA VAL A 54 -20.03 -14.16 -17.10
C VAL A 54 -20.89 -15.20 -16.38
N PRO A 55 -21.88 -14.81 -15.55
CA PRO A 55 -22.83 -15.74 -14.98
C PRO A 55 -23.69 -16.44 -16.04
N THR A 56 -24.22 -17.62 -15.74
CA THR A 56 -24.98 -18.44 -16.71
C THR A 56 -26.26 -17.79 -17.27
N ASP A 57 -26.84 -16.85 -16.53
CA ASP A 57 -28.11 -16.17 -16.86
C ASP A 57 -27.97 -14.66 -17.12
N ASN A 58 -26.75 -14.11 -17.04
CA ASN A 58 -26.47 -12.70 -17.30
C ASN A 58 -25.34 -12.57 -18.34
N PRO A 59 -25.68 -12.49 -19.64
CA PRO A 59 -24.71 -12.54 -20.73
C PRO A 59 -23.82 -11.29 -20.76
N GLU A 60 -22.79 -11.34 -21.61
CA GLU A 60 -21.86 -10.24 -21.80
C GLU A 60 -22.55 -8.97 -22.30
N VAL A 61 -22.07 -7.81 -21.85
CA VAL A 61 -22.53 -6.54 -22.38
C VAL A 61 -21.94 -6.34 -23.77
N SER A 62 -22.79 -6.03 -24.75
CA SER A 62 -22.36 -5.82 -26.14
C SER A 62 -21.19 -4.83 -26.25
N GLY A 63 -20.17 -5.21 -27.03
CA GLY A 63 -18.97 -4.39 -27.27
C GLY A 63 -18.07 -4.19 -26.05
N TYR A 64 -18.17 -5.03 -25.01
CA TYR A 64 -17.35 -4.89 -23.79
C TYR A 64 -15.84 -4.89 -24.07
N GLU A 65 -15.38 -5.71 -25.02
CA GLU A 65 -13.96 -5.83 -25.33
C GLU A 65 -13.37 -4.50 -25.80
N ASP A 66 -14.07 -3.77 -26.68
CA ASP A 66 -13.62 -2.48 -27.19
C ASP A 66 -13.77 -1.40 -26.11
N ARG A 67 -14.95 -1.29 -25.47
CA ARG A 67 -15.21 -0.27 -24.45
C ARG A 67 -14.26 -0.37 -23.26
N LEU A 68 -14.02 -1.59 -22.77
CA LEU A 68 -13.15 -1.83 -21.62
C LEU A 68 -11.68 -1.75 -22.02
N SER A 69 -11.30 -2.15 -23.24
CA SER A 69 -9.95 -1.90 -23.74
C SER A 69 -9.64 -0.40 -23.71
N ASP A 70 -10.47 0.43 -24.35
CA ASP A 70 -10.30 1.88 -24.38
C ASP A 70 -10.24 2.48 -22.97
N LEU A 71 -11.12 2.00 -22.08
CA LEU A 71 -11.16 2.49 -20.70
C LEU A 71 -9.90 2.13 -19.90
N LEU A 72 -9.38 0.91 -20.08
CA LEU A 72 -8.17 0.48 -19.38
C LEU A 72 -6.92 1.19 -19.90
N VAL A 73 -6.85 1.48 -21.20
CA VAL A 73 -5.80 2.33 -21.78
C VAL A 73 -5.89 3.74 -21.18
N TYR A 74 -7.10 4.30 -21.06
CA TYR A 74 -7.30 5.61 -20.42
C TYR A 74 -6.89 5.62 -18.93
N PHE A 75 -7.14 4.53 -18.20
CA PHE A 75 -6.63 4.39 -16.82
C PHE A 75 -5.12 4.30 -16.77
N GLN A 76 -4.51 3.63 -17.75
CA GLN A 76 -3.06 3.49 -17.85
C GLN A 76 -2.39 4.84 -18.08
N GLU A 77 -2.95 5.69 -18.95
CA GLU A 77 -2.48 7.07 -19.19
C GLU A 77 -2.57 7.93 -17.91
N TYR A 78 -3.72 7.89 -17.22
CA TYR A 78 -3.86 8.61 -15.94
C TYR A 78 -2.81 8.18 -14.89
N MET A 79 -2.54 6.88 -14.78
CA MET A 79 -1.52 6.37 -13.87
C MET A 79 -0.11 6.82 -14.31
N GLU A 80 0.17 6.82 -15.61
CA GLU A 80 1.46 7.28 -16.15
C GLU A 80 1.73 8.75 -15.81
N ASP A 81 0.75 9.62 -16.02
CA ASP A 81 0.84 11.05 -15.70
C ASP A 81 1.07 11.28 -14.20
N GLU A 82 0.36 10.54 -13.36
CA GLU A 82 0.49 10.67 -11.90
C GLU A 82 1.82 10.12 -11.38
N MET A 83 2.35 9.06 -11.99
CA MET A 83 3.69 8.55 -11.67
C MET A 83 4.79 9.53 -12.09
N ASP A 84 4.65 10.17 -13.25
CA ASP A 84 5.59 11.19 -13.74
C ASP A 84 5.55 12.44 -12.84
N ARG A 85 4.35 12.93 -12.49
CA ARG A 85 4.16 14.05 -11.57
C ARG A 85 4.81 13.81 -10.21
N ASN A 86 4.82 12.58 -9.73
CA ASN A 86 5.46 12.18 -8.47
C ASN A 86 6.96 11.87 -8.60
N GLY A 87 7.56 12.03 -9.79
CA GLY A 87 9.00 11.90 -10.01
C GLY A 87 9.49 10.46 -10.24
N PHE A 88 8.59 9.52 -10.51
CA PHE A 88 8.95 8.14 -10.86
C PHE A 88 9.05 7.89 -12.37
N GLY A 89 8.87 8.96 -13.17
CA GLY A 89 8.78 8.90 -14.62
C GLY A 89 7.48 8.31 -15.12
N GLN A 90 7.38 8.16 -16.44
CA GLN A 90 6.26 7.57 -17.17
C GLN A 90 6.12 6.05 -16.97
N LYS A 91 6.08 5.60 -15.70
CA LYS A 91 5.78 4.21 -15.33
C LYS A 91 4.28 4.04 -15.19
N THR A 92 3.77 2.90 -15.64
CA THR A 92 2.36 2.54 -15.51
C THR A 92 2.20 1.02 -15.47
N PHE A 93 1.01 0.54 -15.11
CA PHE A 93 0.73 -0.89 -15.09
C PHE A 93 0.69 -1.47 -16.51
N GLY A 94 1.19 -2.68 -16.70
CA GLY A 94 1.16 -3.37 -18.00
C GLY A 94 -0.22 -3.93 -18.32
N LEU A 95 -0.64 -3.80 -19.58
CA LEU A 95 -1.86 -4.40 -20.11
C LEU A 95 -1.53 -5.52 -21.13
N PRO A 96 -2.25 -6.66 -21.08
CA PRO A 96 -1.99 -7.77 -21.99
C PRO A 96 -2.50 -7.42 -23.40
N LEU A 97 -1.69 -7.69 -24.44
CA LEU A 97 -2.06 -7.41 -25.82
C LEU A 97 -2.81 -8.60 -26.47
N ASP A 98 -3.98 -8.33 -27.05
CA ASP A 98 -4.58 -9.16 -28.09
C ASP A 98 -4.03 -8.73 -29.45
N SER A 99 -3.02 -9.45 -29.95
CA SER A 99 -2.35 -9.10 -31.20
C SER A 99 -3.24 -9.24 -32.44
N ALA A 100 -4.33 -10.01 -32.36
CA ALA A 100 -5.22 -10.20 -33.51
C ALA A 100 -6.10 -8.96 -33.75
N ASN A 101 -6.50 -8.30 -32.67
CA ASN A 101 -7.42 -7.16 -32.69
C ASN A 101 -6.75 -5.83 -32.30
N SER A 102 -5.46 -5.85 -31.94
CA SER A 102 -4.69 -4.67 -31.52
C SER A 102 -5.34 -3.92 -30.35
N ARG A 103 -5.80 -4.65 -29.34
CA ARG A 103 -6.50 -4.13 -28.15
C ARG A 103 -6.08 -4.85 -26.88
N VAL A 104 -6.55 -4.40 -25.73
CA VAL A 104 -6.33 -5.12 -24.46
C VAL A 104 -6.99 -6.50 -24.54
N LYS A 105 -6.24 -7.55 -24.17
CA LYS A 105 -6.76 -8.91 -24.07
C LYS A 105 -7.59 -9.08 -22.80
N LEU A 106 -8.89 -9.33 -22.98
CA LEU A 106 -9.78 -9.75 -21.90
C LEU A 106 -9.91 -11.28 -21.94
N VAL A 107 -9.80 -11.93 -20.79
CA VAL A 107 -10.01 -13.36 -20.61
C VAL A 107 -11.46 -13.57 -20.18
N THR A 108 -12.30 -14.04 -21.10
CA THR A 108 -13.72 -14.29 -20.81
C THR A 108 -13.90 -15.65 -20.19
N ILE A 109 -14.48 -15.68 -18.99
CA ILE A 109 -14.71 -16.90 -18.21
C ILE A 109 -16.18 -17.01 -17.90
N TYR A 110 -16.81 -18.09 -18.37
CA TYR A 110 -18.20 -18.41 -18.06
C TYR A 110 -18.28 -19.11 -16.71
N GLY A 111 -18.97 -18.47 -15.77
CA GLY A 111 -19.23 -19.03 -14.45
C GLY A 111 -20.16 -20.24 -14.52
N THR A 112 -20.12 -21.09 -13.50
CA THR A 112 -20.96 -22.30 -13.43
C THR A 112 -22.36 -22.06 -12.89
N GLU A 113 -22.59 -20.92 -12.23
CA GLU A 113 -23.83 -20.61 -11.52
C GLU A 113 -24.54 -19.37 -12.10
N ASP A 114 -25.73 -19.07 -11.61
CA ASP A 114 -26.47 -17.86 -11.95
C ASP A 114 -25.89 -16.61 -11.26
N GLN A 115 -26.27 -15.43 -11.76
CA GLN A 115 -25.84 -14.14 -11.22
C GLN A 115 -26.21 -14.01 -9.73
N SER A 116 -27.26 -14.70 -9.28
CA SER A 116 -27.75 -14.65 -7.90
C SER A 116 -26.73 -15.19 -6.89
N THR A 117 -25.97 -16.20 -7.31
CA THR A 117 -24.91 -16.84 -6.53
C THR A 117 -23.68 -15.93 -6.34
N TYR A 118 -23.42 -15.06 -7.32
CA TYR A 118 -22.31 -14.11 -7.32
C TYR A 118 -22.69 -12.77 -6.65
N GLY A 119 -23.23 -12.85 -5.43
CA GLY A 119 -23.56 -11.69 -4.59
C GLY A 119 -22.34 -10.88 -4.15
N TYR A 120 -22.55 -9.75 -3.45
CA TYR A 120 -21.46 -8.87 -3.00
C TYR A 120 -20.34 -9.63 -2.28
N GLY A 121 -20.63 -10.53 -1.35
CA GLY A 121 -19.59 -11.28 -0.61
C GLY A 121 -18.90 -12.43 -1.36
N SER A 122 -19.19 -12.65 -2.65
CA SER A 122 -18.83 -13.88 -3.37
C SER A 122 -17.47 -13.85 -4.09
N ALA A 123 -16.55 -12.93 -3.74
CA ALA A 123 -15.22 -12.86 -4.36
C ALA A 123 -14.46 -14.20 -4.32
N SER A 124 -14.48 -14.90 -3.18
CA SER A 124 -13.79 -16.20 -3.04
C SER A 124 -14.35 -17.28 -3.97
N THR A 125 -15.68 -17.30 -4.17
CA THR A 125 -16.34 -18.20 -5.12
C THR A 125 -15.87 -17.95 -6.55
N ILE A 126 -15.90 -16.68 -6.99
CA ILE A 126 -15.45 -16.29 -8.34
C ILE A 126 -13.96 -16.61 -8.53
N ILE A 127 -13.12 -16.27 -7.55
CA ILE A 127 -11.67 -16.56 -7.59
C ILE A 127 -11.41 -18.06 -7.69
N SER A 128 -12.21 -18.91 -7.04
CA SER A 128 -12.08 -20.37 -7.16
C SER A 128 -12.32 -20.83 -8.61
N GLU A 129 -13.32 -20.30 -9.29
CA GLU A 129 -13.61 -20.63 -10.69
C GLU A 129 -12.54 -20.08 -11.64
N ILE A 130 -12.06 -18.85 -11.41
CA ILE A 130 -10.92 -18.28 -12.15
C ILE A 130 -9.67 -19.15 -11.98
N ASN A 131 -9.39 -19.63 -10.77
CA ASN A 131 -8.25 -20.51 -10.52
C ASN A 131 -8.40 -21.86 -11.22
N ALA A 132 -9.62 -22.41 -11.28
CA ALA A 132 -9.90 -23.62 -12.07
C ALA A 132 -9.62 -23.39 -13.56
N TYR A 133 -10.07 -22.27 -14.13
CA TYR A 133 -9.75 -21.88 -15.51
C TYR A 133 -8.22 -21.72 -15.72
N LYS A 134 -7.56 -20.96 -14.85
CA LYS A 134 -6.11 -20.70 -14.87
C LYS A 134 -5.28 -21.99 -14.82
N SER A 135 -5.75 -23.03 -14.12
CA SER A 135 -5.05 -24.32 -14.07
C SER A 135 -4.94 -25.02 -15.43
N THR A 136 -5.85 -24.73 -16.36
CA THR A 136 -5.87 -25.28 -17.72
C THR A 136 -5.42 -24.27 -18.78
N HIS A 137 -5.42 -22.97 -18.45
CA HIS A 137 -5.02 -21.87 -19.33
C HIS A 137 -3.96 -20.96 -18.65
N PRO A 138 -2.84 -21.50 -18.16
CA PRO A 138 -1.89 -20.70 -17.38
C PRO A 138 -1.26 -19.56 -18.18
N GLY A 139 -1.18 -19.69 -19.52
CA GLY A 139 -0.62 -18.66 -20.40
C GLY A 139 -1.48 -17.39 -20.52
N ASP A 140 -2.73 -17.41 -20.04
CA ASP A 140 -3.60 -16.24 -20.03
C ASP A 140 -3.36 -15.32 -18.82
N PHE A 141 -2.55 -15.77 -17.85
CA PHE A 141 -2.30 -15.06 -16.61
C PHE A 141 -0.80 -14.86 -16.41
N THR A 142 -0.35 -13.61 -16.42
CA THR A 142 1.07 -13.26 -16.39
C THR A 142 1.51 -12.64 -15.07
N SER A 143 0.59 -12.32 -14.17
CA SER A 143 0.90 -11.74 -12.86
C SER A 143 0.01 -12.27 -11.74
N GLN A 144 0.22 -11.76 -10.52
CA GLN A 144 -0.62 -12.00 -9.36
C GLN A 144 -1.79 -11.00 -9.25
N HIS A 145 -1.87 -10.00 -10.12
CA HIS A 145 -2.87 -8.93 -10.09
C HIS A 145 -3.98 -9.18 -11.11
N THR A 146 -5.23 -9.16 -10.66
CA THR A 146 -6.38 -9.48 -11.53
C THR A 146 -7.53 -8.50 -11.32
N LEU A 147 -7.94 -7.83 -12.39
CA LEU A 147 -9.20 -7.09 -12.45
C LEU A 147 -10.29 -8.03 -12.97
N VAL A 148 -11.34 -8.23 -12.17
CA VAL A 148 -12.50 -9.07 -12.50
C VAL A 148 -13.70 -8.17 -12.75
N ILE A 149 -14.26 -8.25 -13.94
CA ILE A 149 -15.38 -7.43 -14.38
C ILE A 149 -16.57 -8.34 -14.63
N LEU A 150 -17.71 -8.02 -14.03
CA LEU A 150 -18.96 -8.75 -14.22
C LEU A 150 -19.99 -7.85 -14.93
N PRO A 151 -20.84 -8.40 -15.82
CA PRO A 151 -21.99 -7.65 -16.31
C PRO A 151 -22.89 -7.23 -15.14
N GLN A 152 -23.42 -6.02 -15.19
CA GLN A 152 -24.31 -5.49 -14.16
C GLN A 152 -25.52 -6.41 -14.03
N ARG A 153 -25.83 -6.79 -12.80
CA ARG A 153 -26.98 -7.65 -12.50
C ARG A 153 -28.29 -7.05 -12.97
N THR A 154 -29.14 -7.93 -13.51
CA THR A 154 -30.48 -7.60 -14.01
C THR A 154 -31.59 -7.90 -13.00
N ASP A 155 -31.27 -8.62 -11.93
CA ASP A 155 -32.19 -9.08 -10.90
C ASP A 155 -32.27 -8.18 -9.65
N SER A 156 -31.69 -6.98 -9.72
CA SER A 156 -31.60 -6.01 -8.60
C SER A 156 -30.76 -6.46 -7.39
N GLY A 157 -30.03 -7.57 -7.49
CA GLY A 157 -29.05 -7.96 -6.47
C GLY A 157 -27.75 -7.16 -6.52
N SER A 158 -26.91 -7.32 -5.49
CA SER A 158 -25.56 -6.76 -5.46
C SER A 158 -24.54 -7.73 -6.04
N GLN A 159 -23.41 -7.21 -6.49
CA GLN A 159 -22.28 -8.00 -6.98
C GLN A 159 -20.96 -7.44 -6.42
N PRO A 160 -19.86 -8.20 -6.45
CA PRO A 160 -18.58 -7.72 -5.96
C PRO A 160 -18.16 -6.41 -6.63
N PHE A 161 -17.77 -5.44 -5.81
CA PHE A 161 -17.22 -4.14 -6.21
C PHE A 161 -16.34 -3.65 -5.07
N TYR A 162 -15.13 -4.21 -5.01
CA TYR A 162 -14.13 -3.96 -3.96
C TYR A 162 -12.77 -4.56 -4.35
N GLY A 163 -11.70 -4.08 -3.72
CA GLY A 163 -10.42 -4.78 -3.65
C GLY A 163 -10.44 -6.04 -2.76
N TYR A 164 -9.75 -7.10 -3.17
CA TYR A 164 -9.60 -8.34 -2.41
C TYR A 164 -8.18 -8.92 -2.59
N GLY A 165 -7.26 -8.51 -1.71
CA GLY A 165 -5.84 -8.82 -1.88
C GLY A 165 -5.31 -8.21 -3.19
N LYS A 166 -4.82 -9.03 -4.11
CA LYS A 166 -4.38 -8.59 -5.45
C LYS A 166 -5.46 -8.74 -6.53
N TYR A 167 -6.68 -9.06 -6.13
CA TYR A 167 -7.86 -8.99 -6.99
C TYR A 167 -8.57 -7.65 -6.76
N CYS A 168 -9.26 -7.18 -7.77
CA CYS A 168 -10.27 -6.14 -7.64
C CYS A 168 -11.48 -6.52 -8.49
N PHE A 169 -12.67 -6.14 -8.03
CA PHE A 169 -13.92 -6.45 -8.69
C PHE A 169 -14.60 -5.18 -9.16
N ALA A 170 -15.14 -5.21 -10.37
CA ALA A 170 -15.86 -4.11 -10.96
C ALA A 170 -17.08 -4.58 -11.75
N VAL A 171 -17.89 -3.61 -12.19
CA VAL A 171 -19.14 -3.84 -12.91
C VAL A 171 -19.04 -3.26 -14.32
N ASP A 172 -19.60 -3.98 -15.29
CA ASP A 172 -19.79 -3.50 -16.67
C ASP A 172 -21.28 -3.28 -17.00
N ASN A 173 -21.57 -2.22 -17.74
CA ASN A 173 -22.86 -1.96 -18.37
C ASN A 173 -22.60 -1.08 -19.62
N PRO A 174 -23.61 -0.80 -20.48
CA PRO A 174 -23.38 -0.02 -21.70
C PRO A 174 -22.76 1.37 -21.50
N ASN A 175 -22.84 1.93 -20.29
CA ASN A 175 -22.28 3.25 -19.95
C ASN A 175 -20.88 3.18 -19.33
N ILE A 176 -20.26 1.99 -19.26
CA ILE A 176 -18.87 1.85 -18.84
C ILE A 176 -17.98 2.02 -20.07
N SER A 177 -17.65 3.27 -20.38
CA SER A 177 -16.77 3.64 -21.51
C SER A 177 -16.11 4.99 -21.26
N VAL A 178 -15.03 5.28 -21.97
CA VAL A 178 -14.31 6.56 -21.88
C VAL A 178 -15.22 7.76 -22.15
N ALA A 179 -16.12 7.64 -23.13
CA ALA A 179 -17.02 8.71 -23.53
C ALA A 179 -17.98 9.15 -22.40
N GLU A 180 -18.26 8.26 -21.45
CA GLU A 180 -19.19 8.50 -20.35
C GLU A 180 -18.52 9.11 -19.11
N ILE A 181 -17.19 9.08 -19.01
CA ILE A 181 -16.43 9.64 -17.87
C ILE A 181 -16.89 11.07 -17.49
N PRO A 182 -16.97 12.04 -18.43
CA PRO A 182 -17.31 13.42 -18.07
C PRO A 182 -18.81 13.63 -17.79
N SER A 183 -19.69 12.74 -18.26
CA SER A 183 -21.15 12.93 -18.27
C SER A 183 -21.90 12.05 -17.28
N THR A 184 -21.31 10.94 -16.87
CA THR A 184 -22.00 9.94 -16.04
C THR A 184 -22.22 10.44 -14.62
N SER A 185 -23.44 10.24 -14.11
CA SER A 185 -23.75 10.41 -12.68
C SER A 185 -23.42 9.16 -11.85
N SER A 186 -23.11 8.03 -12.51
CA SER A 186 -22.71 6.79 -11.86
C SER A 186 -21.24 6.83 -11.45
N ASN A 187 -20.90 6.32 -10.27
CA ASN A 187 -19.52 6.24 -9.80
C ASN A 187 -18.80 4.97 -10.26
N LEU A 188 -19.41 4.13 -11.10
CA LEU A 188 -18.86 2.81 -11.43
C LEU A 188 -17.50 2.89 -12.16
N ILE A 189 -17.27 3.89 -13.01
CA ILE A 189 -15.99 4.03 -13.72
C ILE A 189 -14.88 4.48 -12.76
N ALA A 190 -15.10 5.59 -12.04
CA ALA A 190 -14.13 6.09 -11.06
C ALA A 190 -13.92 5.10 -9.90
N GLY A 191 -14.98 4.39 -9.50
CA GLY A 191 -14.93 3.30 -8.54
C GLY A 191 -14.10 2.12 -9.06
N MET A 192 -14.23 1.73 -10.33
CA MET A 192 -13.37 0.68 -10.91
C MET A 192 -11.88 1.04 -10.79
N LEU A 193 -11.52 2.31 -11.03
CA LEU A 193 -10.15 2.78 -10.88
C LEU A 193 -9.68 2.77 -9.41
N HIS A 194 -10.55 3.17 -8.47
CA HIS A 194 -10.28 3.09 -7.03
C HIS A 194 -10.10 1.64 -6.56
N GLU A 195 -11.00 0.73 -6.93
CA GLU A 195 -10.88 -0.69 -6.58
C GLU A 195 -9.65 -1.33 -7.23
N LEU A 196 -9.31 -0.92 -8.46
CA LEU A 196 -8.04 -1.31 -9.08
C LEU A 196 -6.85 -0.85 -8.24
N GLY A 197 -6.88 0.37 -7.70
CA GLY A 197 -5.88 0.85 -6.74
C GLY A 197 -5.67 -0.11 -5.56
N HIS A 198 -6.75 -0.61 -4.95
CA HIS A 198 -6.64 -1.65 -3.91
C HIS A 198 -6.01 -2.93 -4.43
N GLY A 199 -6.44 -3.40 -5.60
CA GLY A 199 -5.83 -4.53 -6.30
C GLY A 199 -4.34 -4.33 -6.59
N LEU A 200 -3.86 -3.07 -6.63
CA LEU A 200 -2.47 -2.67 -6.81
C LEU A 200 -1.70 -2.43 -5.50
N ASN A 201 -2.23 -2.94 -4.38
CA ASN A 201 -1.69 -2.84 -3.02
C ASN A 201 -1.84 -1.45 -2.36
N LEU A 202 -2.69 -0.57 -2.90
CA LEU A 202 -2.96 0.72 -2.26
C LEU A 202 -3.99 0.59 -1.13
N ALA A 203 -3.77 1.33 -0.06
CA ALA A 203 -4.71 1.48 1.05
C ALA A 203 -5.47 2.80 0.92
N HIS A 204 -6.57 2.96 1.66
CA HIS A 204 -7.21 4.27 1.73
C HIS A 204 -6.26 5.32 2.28
N ASN A 205 -6.47 6.55 1.86
CA ASN A 205 -5.84 7.72 2.44
C ASN A 205 -6.64 8.98 2.13
N LYS A 206 -6.24 10.07 2.77
CA LYS A 206 -6.69 11.43 2.51
C LYS A 206 -5.53 12.28 2.02
N ALA A 207 -5.85 13.20 1.13
CA ALA A 207 -4.90 14.21 0.69
C ALA A 207 -4.42 15.05 1.88
N LYS A 208 -3.16 15.49 1.85
CA LYS A 208 -2.73 16.58 2.76
C LYS A 208 -3.55 17.83 2.47
N ASP A 209 -3.69 18.71 3.45
CA ASP A 209 -4.48 19.94 3.29
C ASP A 209 -3.99 20.77 2.08
N ASN A 210 -2.67 20.97 1.95
CA ASN A 210 -2.09 21.75 0.87
C ASN A 210 -2.22 21.06 -0.53
N GLU A 211 -2.09 19.75 -0.57
CA GLU A 211 -2.24 18.92 -1.76
C GLU A 211 -3.69 18.96 -2.22
N GLN A 212 -4.66 18.93 -1.29
CA GLN A 212 -6.06 19.00 -1.66
C GLN A 212 -6.42 20.32 -2.34
N GLN A 213 -5.85 21.43 -1.86
CA GLN A 213 -6.08 22.75 -2.45
C GLN A 213 -5.50 22.89 -3.87
N THR A 214 -4.46 22.13 -4.19
CA THR A 214 -3.70 22.28 -5.45
C THR A 214 -3.96 21.17 -6.46
N LEU A 215 -4.20 19.94 -6.00
CA LEU A 215 -4.33 18.72 -6.81
C LEU A 215 -5.73 18.08 -6.69
N GLY A 216 -6.55 18.52 -5.73
CA GLY A 216 -7.91 18.02 -5.53
C GLY A 216 -7.97 16.77 -4.64
N THR A 217 -8.80 15.80 -5.00
CA THR A 217 -9.08 14.66 -4.12
C THR A 217 -8.07 13.52 -4.32
N SER A 218 -7.62 12.86 -3.24
CA SER A 218 -6.86 11.62 -3.41
C SER A 218 -7.72 10.52 -4.04
N LEU A 219 -7.17 9.79 -5.02
CA LEU A 219 -7.84 8.67 -5.68
C LEU A 219 -8.35 7.64 -4.67
N MET A 220 -7.48 7.27 -3.72
CA MET A 220 -7.75 6.26 -2.69
C MET A 220 -8.49 6.84 -1.47
N GLY A 221 -8.84 8.12 -1.49
CA GLY A 221 -9.80 8.72 -0.57
C GLY A 221 -11.20 8.68 -1.16
N ALA A 222 -11.76 9.86 -1.45
CA ALA A 222 -13.05 10.01 -2.12
C ALA A 222 -12.94 10.08 -3.66
N GLY A 223 -11.82 9.63 -4.22
CA GLY A 223 -11.51 9.69 -5.66
C GLY A 223 -12.49 8.94 -6.54
N ASN A 224 -13.11 7.87 -6.02
CA ASN A 224 -14.20 7.15 -6.66
C ASN A 224 -15.44 8.02 -6.95
N TYR A 225 -15.59 9.17 -6.29
CA TYR A 225 -16.66 10.14 -6.58
C TYR A 225 -16.22 11.30 -7.48
N THR A 226 -14.92 11.60 -7.52
CA THR A 226 -14.38 12.82 -8.13
C THR A 226 -13.62 12.59 -9.43
N TRP A 227 -12.98 11.42 -9.60
CA TRP A 227 -12.18 11.16 -10.80
C TRP A 227 -13.06 11.24 -12.05
N GLY A 228 -12.55 11.92 -13.08
CA GLY A 228 -13.30 12.21 -14.31
C GLY A 228 -14.28 13.37 -14.25
N ARG A 229 -14.51 13.96 -13.06
CA ARG A 229 -15.45 15.09 -12.83
C ARG A 229 -14.79 16.32 -12.21
N SER A 230 -13.82 16.10 -11.34
CA SER A 230 -13.00 17.14 -10.71
C SER A 230 -11.58 16.62 -10.48
N ALA A 231 -10.66 17.53 -10.16
CA ALA A 231 -9.25 17.19 -9.92
C ALA A 231 -9.14 16.05 -8.90
N THR A 232 -8.42 14.99 -9.30
CA THR A 232 -8.21 13.78 -8.51
C THR A 232 -6.81 13.27 -8.79
N PHE A 233 -6.05 12.93 -7.75
CA PHE A 233 -4.61 12.64 -7.86
C PHE A 233 -4.20 11.43 -7.01
N ILE A 234 -2.99 10.93 -7.24
CA ILE A 234 -2.32 9.87 -6.49
C ILE A 234 -1.24 10.51 -5.60
N PRO A 235 -1.34 10.40 -4.26
CA PRO A 235 -0.31 10.89 -3.35
C PRO A 235 1.04 10.19 -3.55
N LEU A 236 2.12 10.87 -3.16
CA LEU A 236 3.49 10.38 -3.33
C LEU A 236 3.71 8.99 -2.71
N ALA A 237 3.12 8.72 -1.54
CA ALA A 237 3.27 7.43 -0.87
C ALA A 237 2.60 6.28 -1.64
N ASP A 238 1.46 6.53 -2.29
CA ASP A 238 0.82 5.56 -3.17
C ASP A 238 1.64 5.35 -4.44
N ALA A 239 2.15 6.42 -5.05
CA ALA A 239 3.02 6.35 -6.22
C ALA A 239 4.31 5.56 -5.93
N ALA A 240 4.87 5.67 -4.72
CA ALA A 240 6.01 4.85 -4.28
C ALA A 240 5.66 3.35 -4.24
N ILE A 241 4.46 3.00 -3.74
CA ILE A 241 3.96 1.61 -3.74
C ILE A 241 3.79 1.11 -5.18
N LEU A 242 3.15 1.90 -6.06
CA LEU A 242 2.98 1.57 -7.47
C LEU A 242 4.33 1.37 -8.16
N ASN A 243 5.33 2.19 -7.85
CA ASN A 243 6.67 2.07 -8.42
C ASN A 243 7.34 0.71 -8.11
N ARG A 244 6.93 0.01 -7.04
CA ARG A 244 7.39 -1.33 -6.66
C ARG A 244 6.38 -2.44 -6.91
N ASN A 245 5.21 -2.11 -7.46
CA ASN A 245 4.19 -3.08 -7.81
C ASN A 245 4.67 -3.96 -8.98
N GLN A 246 4.38 -5.26 -8.92
CA GLN A 246 4.72 -6.27 -9.93
C GLN A 246 4.46 -5.80 -11.35
N ILE A 247 3.24 -5.34 -11.61
CA ILE A 247 2.81 -5.02 -12.97
C ILE A 247 3.21 -3.61 -13.41
N PHE A 248 3.95 -2.86 -12.60
CA PHE A 248 4.60 -1.60 -12.99
C PHE A 248 6.07 -1.79 -13.39
N GLN A 249 6.57 -3.03 -13.36
CA GLN A 249 7.95 -3.36 -13.73
C GLN A 249 8.01 -3.79 -15.19
N SER A 250 8.90 -3.16 -15.96
CA SER A 250 9.14 -3.52 -17.37
C SER A 250 9.75 -4.91 -17.53
N THR A 251 10.37 -5.44 -16.47
CA THR A 251 10.90 -6.80 -16.41
C THR A 251 10.50 -7.46 -15.08
N PRO A 252 10.29 -8.79 -15.06
CA PRO A 252 9.91 -9.49 -13.83
C PRO A 252 10.95 -9.29 -12.72
N VAL A 253 10.49 -9.00 -11.52
CA VAL A 253 11.34 -8.86 -10.33
C VAL A 253 11.42 -10.20 -9.61
N ALA A 254 12.65 -10.67 -9.34
CA ALA A 254 12.86 -11.90 -8.60
C ALA A 254 12.27 -11.79 -7.18
N ASP A 255 11.62 -12.87 -6.74
CA ASP A 255 10.99 -12.94 -5.40
C ASP A 255 9.99 -11.78 -5.15
N ILE A 256 9.27 -11.36 -6.18
CA ILE A 256 8.21 -10.35 -6.06
C ILE A 256 7.20 -10.77 -4.97
N TYR A 257 6.96 -9.87 -4.03
CA TYR A 257 6.13 -10.07 -2.84
C TYR A 257 6.58 -11.17 -1.86
N GLY A 258 7.82 -11.65 -2.00
CA GLY A 258 8.43 -12.54 -1.01
C GLY A 258 8.42 -11.90 0.38
N ALA A 259 8.12 -12.68 1.42
CA ALA A 259 7.98 -12.19 2.77
C ALA A 259 9.30 -11.62 3.33
N ALA A 260 9.24 -10.45 3.95
CA ALA A 260 10.37 -9.84 4.66
C ALA A 260 10.23 -10.00 6.19
N THR A 261 11.35 -10.15 6.86
CA THR A 261 11.50 -10.05 8.32
C THR A 261 12.09 -8.70 8.65
N THR A 262 11.45 -7.96 9.56
CA THR A 262 11.84 -6.59 9.88
C THR A 262 11.67 -6.30 11.36
N THR A 263 12.55 -5.47 11.92
CA THR A 263 12.35 -4.85 13.24
C THR A 263 12.37 -3.33 13.11
N MET A 264 11.77 -2.65 14.10
CA MET A 264 11.63 -1.20 14.13
C MET A 264 12.04 -0.66 15.50
N SER A 265 12.76 0.47 15.49
CA SER A 265 13.08 1.26 16.68
C SER A 265 12.81 2.74 16.38
N PRO A 266 11.52 3.18 16.41
CA PRO A 266 11.15 4.56 16.17
C PRO A 266 11.22 5.42 17.44
N ALA A 267 11.43 6.71 17.25
CA ALA A 267 11.28 7.76 18.24
C ALA A 267 10.32 8.81 17.72
N ILE A 268 9.38 9.23 18.57
CA ILE A 268 8.40 10.28 18.26
C ILE A 268 8.52 11.38 19.29
N SER A 269 8.44 12.62 18.83
CA SER A 269 8.32 13.81 19.67
C SER A 269 7.43 14.83 19.00
N TYR A 270 6.93 15.78 19.76
CA TYR A 270 6.21 16.93 19.23
C TYR A 270 7.15 18.15 19.20
N ASP A 271 7.24 18.79 18.04
CA ASP A 271 7.94 20.05 17.84
C ASP A 271 6.94 21.20 17.98
N GLU A 272 6.91 21.81 19.17
CA GLU A 272 6.06 22.95 19.48
C GLU A 272 6.32 24.17 18.60
N VAL A 273 7.54 24.33 18.06
CA VAL A 273 7.90 25.49 17.24
C VAL A 273 7.27 25.40 15.86
N ASN A 274 7.28 24.21 15.29
CA ASN A 274 6.79 23.95 13.93
C ASN A 274 5.38 23.36 13.89
N ASP A 275 4.76 23.11 15.06
CA ASP A 275 3.48 22.41 15.18
C ASP A 275 3.45 21.10 14.38
N ALA A 276 4.44 20.26 14.67
CA ALA A 276 4.68 19.04 13.91
C ALA A 276 5.03 17.86 14.82
N ILE A 277 4.60 16.67 14.41
CA ILE A 277 5.12 15.43 14.96
C ILE A 277 6.45 15.14 14.26
N ALA A 278 7.54 15.16 15.01
CA ALA A 278 8.85 14.74 14.55
C ALA A 278 9.00 13.24 14.79
N LEU A 279 9.07 12.46 13.70
CA LEU A 279 9.25 11.02 13.72
C LEU A 279 10.63 10.67 13.15
N SER A 280 11.38 9.85 13.87
CA SER A 280 12.66 9.33 13.40
C SER A 280 12.88 7.90 13.87
N GLY A 281 13.94 7.26 13.40
CA GLY A 281 14.35 5.98 13.97
C GLY A 281 15.25 5.16 13.08
N THR A 282 15.36 3.89 13.44
CA THR A 282 16.07 2.89 12.63
C THR A 282 15.24 1.62 12.45
N PHE A 283 15.58 0.85 11.43
CA PHE A 283 14.98 -0.46 11.17
C PHE A 283 16.02 -1.51 10.79
N THR A 284 15.63 -2.78 10.88
CA THR A 284 16.37 -3.88 10.23
C THR A 284 15.46 -4.55 9.21
N SER A 285 16.05 -5.12 8.16
CA SER A 285 15.33 -5.96 7.20
C SER A 285 16.26 -7.00 6.57
N ASP A 286 15.71 -8.19 6.32
CA ASP A 286 16.34 -9.23 5.50
C ASP A 286 16.15 -9.00 3.98
N LYS A 287 15.44 -7.94 3.59
CA LYS A 287 15.27 -7.49 2.21
C LYS A 287 15.65 -6.03 2.07
N THR A 288 15.99 -5.63 0.84
CA THR A 288 16.28 -4.23 0.56
C THR A 288 15.01 -3.40 0.68
N VAL A 289 15.01 -2.45 1.61
CA VAL A 289 13.96 -1.44 1.74
C VAL A 289 14.19 -0.37 0.69
N SER A 290 13.16 -0.08 -0.11
CA SER A 290 13.13 1.00 -1.11
C SER A 290 12.68 2.32 -0.48
N ASP A 291 11.63 2.30 0.34
CA ASP A 291 11.03 3.50 0.92
C ASP A 291 10.50 3.21 2.35
N VAL A 292 10.51 4.24 3.19
CA VAL A 292 9.82 4.25 4.48
C VAL A 292 8.64 5.19 4.32
N LEU A 293 7.45 4.65 4.49
CA LEU A 293 6.20 5.35 4.25
C LEU A 293 5.44 5.47 5.57
N VAL A 294 4.76 6.58 5.80
CA VAL A 294 4.12 6.86 7.10
C VAL A 294 2.67 7.26 6.88
N TRP A 295 1.75 6.65 7.61
CA TRP A 295 0.34 7.03 7.65
C TRP A 295 -0.02 7.48 9.06
N VAL A 296 -0.72 8.60 9.15
CA VAL A 296 -1.32 9.09 10.40
C VAL A 296 -2.82 9.08 10.23
N ASP A 297 -3.48 8.32 11.08
CA ASP A 297 -4.90 8.03 11.01
C ASP A 297 -5.61 8.52 12.28
N PRO A 298 -6.30 9.68 12.22
CA PRO A 298 -7.06 10.20 13.35
C PRO A 298 -8.30 9.33 13.59
N ASN A 299 -8.52 8.86 14.82
CA ASN A 299 -9.74 8.14 15.17
C ASN A 299 -10.89 9.12 15.46
N VAL A 300 -11.38 9.76 14.40
CA VAL A 300 -12.35 10.87 14.48
C VAL A 300 -13.64 10.36 15.09
N ASN A 301 -14.08 10.98 16.19
CA ASN A 301 -15.32 10.63 16.89
C ASN A 301 -15.45 9.13 17.26
N GLY A 302 -14.33 8.39 17.37
CA GLY A 302 -14.35 6.98 17.73
C GLY A 302 -14.79 6.03 16.60
N GLU A 303 -14.61 6.39 15.33
CA GLU A 303 -14.90 5.51 14.19
C GLU A 303 -14.15 4.17 14.23
N GLY A 304 -13.01 4.15 14.91
CA GLY A 304 -12.13 3.01 15.14
C GLY A 304 -10.80 3.17 14.42
N SER A 305 -10.11 2.06 14.20
CA SER A 305 -8.82 2.01 13.49
C SER A 305 -8.79 0.80 12.56
N GLY A 306 -7.90 0.84 11.57
CA GLY A 306 -7.73 -0.22 10.59
C GLY A 306 -8.55 -0.04 9.30
N ALA A 307 -8.53 -1.06 8.45
CA ALA A 307 -9.10 -0.99 7.11
C ALA A 307 -10.59 -0.62 7.11
N ASN A 308 -10.97 0.23 6.16
CA ASN A 308 -12.31 0.81 5.99
C ASN A 308 -12.72 1.83 7.06
N LYS A 309 -11.78 2.22 7.92
CA LYS A 309 -11.93 3.28 8.92
C LYS A 309 -10.81 4.33 8.79
N ASP A 310 -10.11 4.29 7.66
CA ASP A 310 -8.84 4.98 7.41
C ASP A 310 -8.89 5.90 6.19
N TYR A 311 -10.10 6.31 5.77
CA TYR A 311 -10.30 7.24 4.64
C TYR A 311 -9.81 8.66 4.92
N ASN A 312 -9.59 9.00 6.18
CA ASN A 312 -9.00 10.24 6.68
C ASN A 312 -7.50 10.12 6.97
N SER A 313 -6.90 8.95 6.73
CA SER A 313 -5.49 8.72 7.02
C SER A 313 -4.60 9.45 6.02
N VAL A 314 -3.76 10.37 6.49
CA VAL A 314 -2.84 11.14 5.64
C VAL A 314 -1.48 10.45 5.58
N SER A 315 -0.80 10.53 4.43
CA SER A 315 0.44 9.80 4.18
C SER A 315 1.66 10.65 3.82
N TRP A 316 2.84 10.18 4.19
CA TRP A 316 4.15 10.77 3.89
C TRP A 316 5.15 9.71 3.43
N VAL A 317 6.18 10.16 2.72
CA VAL A 317 7.41 9.39 2.47
C VAL A 317 8.51 10.00 3.34
N ALA A 318 9.13 9.19 4.18
CA ALA A 318 10.19 9.63 5.08
C ALA A 318 11.53 9.74 4.34
N ASN A 319 12.38 10.67 4.79
CA ASN A 319 13.77 10.72 4.38
C ASN A 319 14.47 9.45 4.87
N ARG A 320 15.42 8.94 4.09
CA ARG A 320 16.19 7.74 4.45
C ARG A 320 17.68 7.94 4.27
N ASN A 321 18.43 7.39 5.21
CA ASN A 321 19.87 7.21 5.11
C ASN A 321 20.22 5.78 5.56
N GLY A 322 20.30 4.87 4.59
CA GLY A 322 20.47 3.44 4.85
C GLY A 322 19.29 2.87 5.65
N SER A 323 19.56 2.48 6.90
CA SER A 323 18.58 1.94 7.84
C SER A 323 17.99 2.97 8.79
N ALA A 324 18.41 4.23 8.71
CA ALA A 324 17.84 5.35 9.46
C ALA A 324 16.81 6.10 8.61
N PHE A 325 15.82 6.70 9.28
CA PHE A 325 14.81 7.52 8.64
C PHE A 325 14.33 8.65 9.56
N ASP A 326 13.76 9.69 8.94
CA ASP A 326 13.13 10.82 9.61
C ASP A 326 12.02 11.42 8.75
N VAL A 327 11.00 11.99 9.40
CA VAL A 327 9.94 12.76 8.76
C VAL A 327 9.31 13.70 9.79
N ASP A 328 9.08 14.94 9.38
CA ASP A 328 8.22 15.87 10.09
C ASP A 328 6.81 15.80 9.52
N ILE A 329 5.83 15.70 10.41
CA ILE A 329 4.41 15.60 10.08
C ILE A 329 3.73 16.86 10.66
N PRO A 330 3.56 17.92 9.86
CA PRO A 330 2.89 19.13 10.31
C PRO A 330 1.42 18.83 10.60
N MET A 331 0.93 19.25 11.77
CA MET A 331 -0.47 19.00 12.15
C MET A 331 -1.46 19.69 11.21
N ALA A 332 -1.06 20.84 10.65
CA ALA A 332 -1.85 21.57 9.65
C ALA A 332 -2.13 20.79 8.36
N GLU A 333 -1.33 19.77 8.02
CA GLU A 333 -1.54 18.94 6.83
C GLU A 333 -2.54 17.80 7.07
N ILE A 334 -2.86 17.50 8.33
CA ILE A 334 -3.88 16.52 8.71
C ILE A 334 -5.22 17.23 8.77
N GLN A 335 -6.07 17.08 7.75
CA GLN A 335 -7.32 17.84 7.68
C GLN A 335 -8.27 17.57 8.86
N ASP A 336 -8.37 16.30 9.26
CA ASP A 336 -9.18 15.90 10.40
C ASP A 336 -8.27 15.73 11.62
N HIS A 337 -7.96 16.83 12.33
CA HIS A 337 -7.19 16.78 13.57
C HIS A 337 -7.97 17.38 14.75
N GLY A 338 -7.62 16.95 15.96
CA GLY A 338 -8.23 17.36 17.22
C GLY A 338 -7.75 16.51 18.40
N ASP A 339 -8.42 16.66 19.55
CA ASP A 339 -8.18 15.89 20.78
C ASP A 339 -8.69 14.45 20.67
N TRP A 340 -7.98 13.64 19.89
CA TRP A 340 -8.34 12.27 19.55
C TRP A 340 -7.17 11.30 19.75
N PRO A 341 -7.44 9.98 19.83
CA PRO A 341 -6.43 8.96 19.57
C PRO A 341 -6.06 8.92 18.08
N TYR A 342 -4.80 8.61 17.80
CA TYR A 342 -4.26 8.46 16.45
C TYR A 342 -3.58 7.11 16.30
N GLU A 343 -3.79 6.48 15.14
CA GLU A 343 -3.00 5.34 14.69
C GLU A 343 -1.89 5.82 13.76
N LEU A 344 -0.65 5.52 14.13
CA LEU A 344 0.54 5.78 13.31
C LEU A 344 0.98 4.46 12.67
N LYS A 345 1.08 4.40 11.35
CA LYS A 345 1.59 3.22 10.63
C LYS A 345 2.91 3.62 9.95
N ILE A 346 4.01 3.00 10.36
CA ILE A 346 5.29 3.07 9.66
C ILE A 346 5.39 1.83 8.77
N LYS A 347 5.42 2.02 7.46
CA LYS A 347 5.48 0.95 6.47
C LYS A 347 6.85 0.92 5.81
N LEU A 348 7.52 -0.22 5.88
CA LEU A 348 8.73 -0.50 5.11
C LEU A 348 8.31 -1.09 3.78
N LEU A 349 8.49 -0.33 2.69
CA LEU A 349 8.30 -0.82 1.34
C LEU A 349 9.62 -1.44 0.87
N MET A 350 9.57 -2.68 0.39
CA MET A 350 10.71 -3.41 -0.13
C MET A 350 10.86 -3.18 -1.63
N GLU A 351 12.07 -3.38 -2.17
CA GLU A 351 12.31 -3.34 -3.62
C GLU A 351 11.51 -4.40 -4.39
N ASN A 352 11.18 -5.53 -3.75
CA ASN A 352 10.34 -6.58 -4.31
C ASN A 352 8.83 -6.34 -4.14
N GLY A 353 8.42 -5.13 -3.73
CA GLY A 353 7.01 -4.74 -3.58
C GLY A 353 6.34 -5.23 -2.28
N THR A 354 7.01 -6.02 -1.43
CA THR A 354 6.48 -6.37 -0.12
C THR A 354 6.37 -5.14 0.78
N ILE A 355 5.28 -5.03 1.53
CA ILE A 355 5.08 -3.98 2.53
C ILE A 355 5.05 -4.62 3.91
N LYS A 356 5.85 -4.10 4.85
CA LYS A 356 5.80 -4.46 6.27
C LYS A 356 5.33 -3.27 7.08
N THR A 357 4.16 -3.41 7.71
CA THR A 357 3.53 -2.35 8.50
C THR A 357 3.83 -2.55 9.99
N HIS A 358 4.32 -1.50 10.63
CA HIS A 358 4.50 -1.38 12.07
C HIS A 358 3.55 -0.30 12.60
N GLY A 359 2.61 -0.67 13.45
CA GLY A 359 1.62 0.25 14.02
C GLY A 359 2.07 0.81 15.37
N TYR A 360 1.69 2.05 15.68
CA TYR A 360 1.92 2.74 16.94
C TYR A 360 0.70 3.60 17.29
N SER A 361 0.65 4.10 18.53
CA SER A 361 -0.43 4.96 18.99
C SER A 361 0.11 6.17 19.74
N PHE A 362 -0.53 7.31 19.49
CA PHE A 362 -0.42 8.53 20.28
C PHE A 362 -1.81 9.18 20.35
N SER A 363 -1.95 10.22 21.17
CA SER A 363 -3.20 10.98 21.29
C SER A 363 -2.91 12.47 21.43
N TYR A 364 -3.92 13.30 21.20
CA TYR A 364 -3.97 14.64 21.75
C TYR A 364 -5.02 14.70 22.86
N VAL A 365 -4.65 15.31 23.99
CA VAL A 365 -5.54 15.46 25.15
C VAL A 365 -5.43 16.88 25.67
N ASN A 366 -6.52 17.65 25.57
CA ASN A 366 -6.56 19.09 25.90
C ASN A 366 -5.55 19.92 25.10
N GLY A 367 -5.35 19.59 23.82
CA GLY A 367 -4.40 20.24 22.92
C GLY A 367 -2.96 19.74 23.03
N GLU A 368 -2.66 18.79 23.92
CA GLU A 368 -1.30 18.35 24.20
C GLU A 368 -1.02 16.96 23.59
N PHE A 369 0.09 16.86 22.86
CA PHE A 369 0.60 15.58 22.35
C PHE A 369 0.92 14.64 23.53
N THR A 370 0.33 13.45 23.50
CA THR A 370 0.40 12.49 24.61
C THR A 370 0.68 11.08 24.08
N LEU A 371 1.68 10.42 24.64
CA LEU A 371 1.90 8.99 24.43
C LEU A 371 1.11 8.15 25.45
N PRO A 372 0.63 6.96 25.07
CA PRO A 372 -0.07 6.09 26.02
C PRO A 372 0.85 5.68 27.18
N ASP A 373 0.33 5.75 28.41
CA ASP A 373 1.05 5.38 29.62
C ASP A 373 0.63 3.97 30.08
N GLY A 374 1.28 2.96 29.50
CA GLY A 374 1.08 1.54 29.82
C GLY A 374 0.76 0.64 28.63
N VAL A 375 1.07 -0.64 28.78
CA VAL A 375 0.90 -1.67 27.76
C VAL A 375 -0.52 -2.23 27.79
N GLY A 376 -1.22 -2.20 26.67
CA GLY A 376 -2.54 -2.81 26.54
C GLY A 376 -2.44 -4.25 26.03
N VAL A 377 -3.03 -5.22 26.74
CA VAL A 377 -3.18 -6.62 26.25
C VAL A 377 -4.65 -6.95 26.06
N PHE A 378 -4.96 -7.77 25.05
CA PHE A 378 -6.34 -8.01 24.61
C PHE A 378 -6.60 -9.48 24.27
N GLN A 379 -7.85 -9.88 24.49
CA GLN A 379 -8.31 -11.25 24.32
C GLN A 379 -8.17 -11.76 22.90
N HIS A 380 -8.62 -10.98 21.93
CA HIS A 380 -8.74 -11.40 20.54
C HIS A 380 -7.80 -10.60 19.64
N SER A 381 -7.60 -11.10 18.42
CA SER A 381 -6.88 -10.37 17.38
C SER A 381 -7.50 -9.00 17.11
N SER A 382 -6.68 -8.07 16.64
CA SER A 382 -7.07 -6.69 16.35
C SER A 382 -7.68 -5.97 17.56
N TYR A 383 -7.15 -6.26 18.76
CA TYR A 383 -7.45 -5.56 20.00
C TYR A 383 -8.93 -5.65 20.44
N ASN A 384 -9.58 -6.79 20.15
CA ASN A 384 -10.98 -7.05 20.49
C ASN A 384 -11.11 -7.89 21.77
N GLY A 385 -12.35 -8.03 22.26
CA GLY A 385 -12.67 -8.77 23.48
C GLY A 385 -12.35 -7.97 24.74
N TRP A 386 -12.00 -8.65 25.84
CA TRP A 386 -11.53 -7.95 27.03
C TRP A 386 -10.15 -7.32 26.78
N GLY A 387 -9.84 -6.25 27.53
CA GLY A 387 -8.53 -5.61 27.50
C GLY A 387 -8.11 -5.09 28.87
N VAL A 388 -6.82 -5.19 29.19
CA VAL A 388 -6.24 -4.62 30.41
C VAL A 388 -5.01 -3.78 30.07
N THR A 389 -4.82 -2.69 30.81
CA THR A 389 -3.63 -1.83 30.70
C THR A 389 -2.70 -2.12 31.87
N LEU A 390 -1.44 -2.41 31.53
CA LEU A 390 -0.37 -2.76 32.47
C LEU A 390 0.62 -1.61 32.54
N ALA A 391 0.88 -1.12 33.75
CA ALA A 391 1.99 -0.20 33.99
C ALA A 391 3.33 -0.98 33.97
N GLU A 392 4.44 -0.26 34.13
CA GLU A 392 5.73 -0.89 34.39
C GLU A 392 5.65 -1.81 35.62
N GLY A 393 6.18 -3.03 35.50
CA GLY A 393 6.13 -4.02 36.57
C GLY A 393 6.18 -5.45 36.09
N SER A 394 5.92 -6.38 37.00
CA SER A 394 5.89 -7.82 36.73
C SER A 394 4.58 -8.40 37.23
N TYR A 395 3.90 -9.15 36.36
CA TYR A 395 2.55 -9.65 36.56
C TYR A 395 2.53 -11.17 36.41
N THR A 396 2.28 -11.88 37.51
CA THR A 396 1.95 -13.32 37.52
C THR A 396 0.54 -13.55 36.96
N ALA A 397 0.18 -14.80 36.68
CA ALA A 397 -1.15 -15.17 36.21
C ALA A 397 -2.25 -14.64 37.15
N ALA A 398 -2.07 -14.81 38.46
CA ALA A 398 -3.00 -14.32 39.46
C ALA A 398 -3.13 -12.79 39.46
N GLN A 399 -2.05 -12.05 39.21
CA GLN A 399 -2.08 -10.59 39.12
C GLN A 399 -2.77 -10.12 37.82
N LEU A 400 -2.53 -10.78 36.69
CA LEU A 400 -3.25 -10.50 35.45
C LEU A 400 -4.75 -10.77 35.59
N THR A 401 -5.13 -11.89 36.22
CA THR A 401 -6.54 -12.21 36.50
C THR A 401 -7.18 -11.19 37.43
N ALA A 402 -6.46 -10.70 38.43
CA ALA A 402 -6.96 -9.65 39.32
C ALA A 402 -7.23 -8.32 38.60
N LEU A 403 -6.54 -8.05 37.48
CA LEU A 403 -6.76 -6.88 36.63
C LEU A 403 -7.87 -7.11 35.59
N GLY A 404 -8.46 -8.30 35.54
CA GLY A 404 -9.54 -8.66 34.61
C GLY A 404 -9.08 -9.42 33.36
N GLY A 405 -7.79 -9.78 33.27
CA GLY A 405 -7.29 -10.65 32.21
C GLY A 405 -7.61 -12.13 32.45
N VAL A 406 -7.43 -12.95 31.42
CA VAL A 406 -7.61 -14.40 31.49
C VAL A 406 -6.30 -15.07 31.09
N ASP A 407 -5.87 -16.03 31.91
CA ASP A 407 -4.67 -16.84 31.67
C ASP A 407 -4.82 -17.62 30.35
N ASN A 408 -3.76 -17.64 29.53
CA ASN A 408 -3.76 -18.34 28.24
C ASN A 408 -4.86 -17.86 27.26
N ASP A 409 -5.20 -16.58 27.27
CA ASP A 409 -6.29 -16.01 26.45
C ASP A 409 -5.92 -14.63 25.87
N ILE A 410 -4.63 -14.27 25.81
CA ILE A 410 -4.13 -13.04 25.17
C ILE A 410 -3.74 -13.33 23.73
N SER A 411 -4.38 -12.65 22.77
CA SER A 411 -4.11 -12.77 21.34
C SER A 411 -3.45 -11.52 20.73
N SER A 412 -3.55 -10.34 21.33
CA SER A 412 -2.95 -9.11 20.79
C SER A 412 -2.49 -8.11 21.87
N ILE A 413 -1.57 -7.23 21.50
CA ILE A 413 -0.89 -6.32 22.44
C ILE A 413 -0.55 -4.97 21.78
N LYS A 414 -0.68 -3.88 22.53
CA LYS A 414 -0.24 -2.52 22.19
C LYS A 414 0.84 -2.10 23.17
N ILE A 415 2.06 -1.94 22.67
CA ILE A 415 3.25 -1.56 23.45
C ILE A 415 3.60 -0.11 23.06
N PRO A 416 3.38 0.88 23.95
CA PRO A 416 3.69 2.27 23.64
C PRO A 416 5.18 2.51 23.40
N LEU A 417 5.52 3.62 22.75
CA LEU A 417 6.90 4.03 22.57
C LEU A 417 7.57 4.28 23.94
N GLY A 418 8.78 3.78 24.11
CA GLY A 418 9.51 3.79 25.39
C GLY A 418 9.21 2.61 26.32
N TYR A 419 8.37 1.65 25.90
CA TYR A 419 8.10 0.41 26.63
C TYR A 419 8.66 -0.82 25.91
N GLU A 420 8.99 -1.84 26.69
CA GLU A 420 9.29 -3.19 26.21
C GLU A 420 8.59 -4.23 27.07
N VAL A 421 8.36 -5.42 26.51
CA VAL A 421 7.71 -6.51 27.23
C VAL A 421 8.41 -7.84 27.01
N THR A 422 8.35 -8.67 28.05
CA THR A 422 8.63 -10.11 27.95
C THR A 422 7.39 -10.87 28.39
N LEU A 423 6.82 -11.62 27.45
CA LEU A 423 5.70 -12.53 27.70
C LEU A 423 6.24 -13.93 28.01
N TYR A 424 5.62 -14.65 28.95
CA TYR A 424 5.98 -16.01 29.33
C TYR A 424 4.78 -16.93 29.24
N ASP A 425 5.00 -18.17 28.78
CA ASP A 425 3.94 -19.20 28.71
C ASP A 425 3.75 -19.98 30.02
N GLY A 426 4.70 -19.85 30.95
CA GLY A 426 4.58 -20.29 32.33
C GLY A 426 4.24 -19.13 33.27
N ASP A 427 3.55 -19.46 34.37
CA ASP A 427 3.38 -18.53 35.48
C ASP A 427 4.73 -18.23 36.18
N ASN A 428 4.80 -17.12 36.90
CA ASN A 428 5.97 -16.66 37.65
C ASN A 428 7.24 -16.53 36.77
N PHE A 429 7.08 -16.05 35.53
CA PHE A 429 8.16 -15.74 34.59
C PHE A 429 9.01 -16.96 34.23
N THR A 430 8.34 -18.10 33.99
CA THR A 430 8.97 -19.36 33.61
C THR A 430 8.49 -19.84 32.23
N GLY A 431 9.13 -20.86 31.68
CA GLY A 431 8.76 -21.43 30.39
C GLY A 431 9.38 -20.70 29.20
N ASP A 432 8.76 -20.85 28.04
CA ASP A 432 9.17 -20.16 26.82
C ASP A 432 8.78 -18.68 26.90
N SER A 433 9.56 -17.82 26.25
CA SER A 433 9.35 -16.38 26.29
C SER A 433 9.27 -15.75 24.90
N TYR A 434 8.57 -14.61 24.85
CA TYR A 434 8.45 -13.76 23.67
C TYR A 434 8.75 -12.31 24.07
N GLU A 435 9.85 -11.77 23.56
CA GLU A 435 10.26 -10.39 23.76
C GLU A 435 9.73 -9.51 22.62
N ALA A 436 9.16 -8.36 22.98
CA ALA A 436 8.69 -7.37 22.02
C ALA A 436 8.98 -5.94 22.48
N GLY A 437 9.48 -5.13 21.55
CA GLY A 437 9.59 -3.68 21.72
C GLY A 437 8.28 -2.95 21.36
N PRO A 438 8.33 -1.61 21.26
CA PRO A 438 7.17 -0.80 20.93
C PRO A 438 6.48 -1.21 19.64
N GLY A 439 5.15 -1.22 19.67
CA GLY A 439 4.32 -1.52 18.51
C GLY A 439 2.92 -2.01 18.87
N ASN A 440 2.02 -1.86 17.92
CA ASN A 440 0.66 -2.40 17.92
C ASN A 440 0.69 -3.75 17.19
N ILE A 441 0.76 -4.85 17.96
CA ILE A 441 0.81 -6.21 17.45
C ILE A 441 -0.60 -6.78 17.45
N SER A 442 -1.22 -6.83 16.27
CA SER A 442 -2.63 -7.22 16.11
C SER A 442 -2.88 -8.72 16.31
N PHE A 443 -1.84 -9.56 16.24
CA PHE A 443 -1.94 -10.99 16.48
C PHE A 443 -0.60 -11.59 16.92
N LEU A 444 -0.54 -12.17 18.11
CA LEU A 444 0.63 -12.83 18.70
C LEU A 444 0.82 -14.24 18.11
N SER A 445 1.01 -14.37 16.80
CA SER A 445 0.96 -15.67 16.09
C SER A 445 1.59 -16.86 16.81
N GLY A 446 2.89 -16.82 17.16
CA GLY A 446 3.59 -17.94 17.82
C GLY A 446 3.28 -18.11 19.31
N PHE A 447 2.63 -17.11 19.91
CA PHE A 447 2.40 -16.96 21.35
C PHE A 447 0.93 -16.73 21.71
N ASN A 448 0.02 -16.99 20.75
CA ASN A 448 -1.40 -16.74 20.86
C ASN A 448 -2.03 -17.65 21.90
N ASP A 449 -2.79 -17.07 22.83
CA ASP A 449 -3.49 -17.81 23.89
C ASP A 449 -2.53 -18.66 24.75
N LYS A 450 -1.28 -18.19 24.92
CA LYS A 450 -0.25 -18.85 25.73
C LYS A 450 0.25 -18.01 26.90
N VAL A 451 -0.04 -16.71 26.94
CA VAL A 451 0.58 -15.83 27.93
C VAL A 451 0.01 -16.13 29.33
N SER A 452 0.90 -16.51 30.24
CA SER A 452 0.59 -16.74 31.66
C SER A 452 1.21 -15.70 32.60
N SER A 453 2.37 -15.15 32.26
CA SER A 453 2.97 -14.04 33.03
C SER A 453 3.69 -13.04 32.14
N ILE A 454 3.78 -11.78 32.58
CA ILE A 454 4.29 -10.66 31.78
C ILE A 454 5.22 -9.78 32.61
N ILE A 455 6.35 -9.38 32.02
CA ILE A 455 7.20 -8.30 32.52
C ILE A 455 7.06 -7.12 31.57
N VAL A 456 6.78 -5.93 32.12
CA VAL A 456 6.72 -4.65 31.41
C VAL A 456 7.85 -3.76 31.91
N GLY A 457 8.74 -3.36 31.01
CA GLY A 457 9.88 -2.47 31.28
C GLY A 457 9.79 -1.16 30.50
N LYS A 458 10.65 -0.20 30.86
CA LYS A 458 10.89 1.03 30.10
C LYS A 458 12.26 0.97 29.41
N GLN A 459 12.32 1.51 28.20
CA GLN A 459 13.55 1.60 27.39
C GLN A 459 14.47 2.74 27.80
#